data_AF-A0A356G640-F1
#
_entry.id   AF-A0A356G640-F1
#
_cell.length_a   1.000
_cell.length_b   1.000
_cell.length_c   1.000
_cell.angle_alpha   90.00
_cell.angle_beta   90.00
_cell.angle_gamma   90.00
#
_symmetry.space_group_name_H-M   'P 1'
#
loop_
_entity.id
_entity.type
_entity.pdbx_description
1 polymer ?
#
loop_
_entity_poly.entity_id
_entity_poly.type
_entity_poly.pdbx_seq_one_letter_code
_entity_poly.pdbx_strand_id
1 'polypeptide(L)'
;MTYSELAAAARGQIGPFCKACPTCDGRACAGVMPGPGDKGVGRVAHRNWEAWQDVRVSMDTLHESWAADTRTTVLGRELALPVMIGPVGDVRRHYGEKYDTVSYNRCVLEAAAGEGTLAWTGDGLDASIMAEACSLISELGGAGVPTVKPWDEKTLDAKLNQALAARPAALAMDIDAAGLPFLRGQEPPAGAKSAAQVARIVERCHEGDVPFVLKGVMTPAAALRAAEAGVDAIVVSNHGGRVLD
;
A
#
# COMPACT_ATOMS: atom_id res chain seq x y z
N MET A 1 -5.47 -6.65 23.61
CA MET A 1 -5.79 -7.84 22.80
C MET A 1 -4.48 -8.40 22.26
N THR A 2 -4.21 -9.68 22.43
CA THR A 2 -3.02 -10.34 21.86
C THR A 2 -3.22 -10.65 20.37
N TYR A 3 -2.15 -10.93 19.62
CA TYR A 3 -2.27 -11.38 18.24
C TYR A 3 -3.12 -12.66 18.11
N SER A 4 -2.99 -13.58 19.07
CA SER A 4 -3.78 -14.82 19.07
C SER A 4 -5.28 -14.56 19.22
N GLU A 5 -5.67 -13.60 20.07
CA GLU A 5 -7.06 -13.18 20.24
C GLU A 5 -7.58 -12.51 18.96
N LEU A 6 -6.78 -11.63 18.34
CA LEU A 6 -7.10 -11.01 17.05
C LEU A 6 -7.31 -12.07 15.94
N ALA A 7 -6.39 -13.02 15.80
CA ALA A 7 -6.48 -14.08 14.80
C ALA A 7 -7.68 -14.99 15.03
N ALA A 8 -8.01 -15.31 16.30
CA ALA A 8 -9.20 -16.07 16.64
C ALA A 8 -10.49 -15.31 16.26
N ALA A 9 -10.56 -14.01 16.55
CA ALA A 9 -11.71 -13.17 16.20
C ALA A 9 -11.86 -12.98 14.67
N ALA A 10 -10.75 -12.93 13.94
CA ALA A 10 -10.74 -12.78 12.48
C ALA A 10 -11.08 -14.10 11.75
N ARG A 11 -10.97 -15.25 12.41
CA ARG A 11 -11.20 -16.55 11.78
C ARG A 11 -12.64 -16.69 11.29
N GLY A 12 -12.79 -17.04 10.02
CA GLY A 12 -14.09 -17.12 9.35
C GLY A 12 -14.70 -15.76 8.98
N GLN A 13 -14.02 -14.65 9.25
CA GLN A 13 -14.46 -13.30 8.91
C GLN A 13 -13.78 -12.74 7.65
N ILE A 14 -12.76 -13.44 7.11
CA ILE A 14 -11.95 -13.01 5.96
C ILE A 14 -12.13 -13.99 4.79
N GLY A 15 -13.39 -14.14 4.36
CA GLY A 15 -13.81 -15.05 3.29
C GLY A 15 -13.44 -16.52 3.55
N PRO A 16 -13.61 -17.40 2.55
CA PRO A 16 -13.17 -18.80 2.66
C PRO A 16 -11.65 -18.95 2.51
N PHE A 17 -10.95 -17.88 2.11
CA PHE A 17 -9.57 -17.91 1.66
C PHE A 17 -8.57 -17.82 2.82
N CYS A 18 -8.74 -16.85 3.72
CA CYS A 18 -7.83 -16.66 4.84
C CYS A 18 -8.12 -17.65 5.96
N LYS A 19 -7.08 -18.27 6.51
CA LYS A 19 -7.23 -19.22 7.63
C LYS A 19 -6.99 -18.59 9.00
N ALA A 20 -6.65 -17.29 9.05
CA ALA A 20 -6.23 -16.59 10.27
C ALA A 20 -5.23 -17.44 11.07
N CYS A 21 -4.13 -17.78 10.38
CA CYS A 21 -3.09 -18.64 10.91
C CYS A 21 -2.43 -17.99 12.14
N PRO A 22 -2.00 -18.78 13.14
CA PRO A 22 -1.19 -18.27 14.25
C PRO A 22 0.11 -17.58 13.79
N THR A 23 0.62 -17.98 12.63
CA THR A 23 1.72 -17.32 11.91
C THR A 23 1.30 -17.13 10.46
N CYS A 24 1.29 -15.88 9.99
CA CYS A 24 1.00 -15.58 8.59
C CYS A 24 2.27 -15.75 7.74
N ASP A 25 2.50 -16.96 7.22
CA ASP A 25 3.66 -17.32 6.39
C ASP A 25 3.30 -17.59 4.91
N GLY A 26 2.05 -17.32 4.52
CA GLY A 26 1.56 -17.48 3.15
C GLY A 26 1.26 -18.92 2.71
N ARG A 27 1.69 -19.95 3.44
CA ARG A 27 1.55 -21.36 2.97
C ARG A 27 0.11 -21.81 2.85
N ALA A 28 -0.74 -21.43 3.81
CA ALA A 28 -2.14 -21.88 3.85
C ALA A 28 -3.03 -21.25 2.76
N CYS A 29 -2.59 -20.14 2.17
CA CYS A 29 -3.29 -19.43 1.08
C CYS A 29 -2.45 -19.33 -0.20
N ALA A 30 -1.42 -20.18 -0.34
CA ALA A 30 -0.52 -20.20 -1.48
C ALA A 30 -1.31 -20.32 -2.80
N GLY A 31 -1.05 -19.41 -3.75
CA GLY A 31 -1.69 -19.41 -5.07
C GLY A 31 -3.17 -19.01 -5.08
N VAL A 32 -3.74 -18.61 -3.93
CA VAL A 32 -5.17 -18.29 -3.81
C VAL A 32 -5.43 -16.85 -4.24
N MET A 33 -5.81 -16.70 -5.51
CA MET A 33 -6.17 -15.44 -6.17
C MET A 33 -7.43 -15.63 -7.03
N PRO A 34 -8.56 -14.96 -6.74
CA PRO A 34 -8.79 -14.00 -5.66
C PRO A 34 -8.72 -14.63 -4.26
N GLY A 35 -8.49 -13.79 -3.24
CA GLY A 35 -8.02 -14.17 -1.92
C GLY A 35 -6.82 -13.34 -1.44
N PRO A 36 -6.36 -13.52 -0.18
CA PRO A 36 -5.19 -12.87 0.41
C PRO A 36 -3.87 -13.56 0.03
N GLY A 37 -3.91 -14.60 -0.80
CA GLY A 37 -2.74 -15.32 -1.27
C GLY A 37 -1.91 -14.53 -2.27
N ASP A 38 -0.96 -15.23 -2.84
CA ASP A 38 -0.05 -14.79 -3.89
C ASP A 38 -0.37 -15.47 -5.23
N LYS A 39 0.37 -15.08 -6.27
CA LYS A 39 0.15 -15.55 -7.64
C LYS A 39 0.86 -16.88 -7.89
N GLY A 40 0.44 -17.57 -8.95
CA GLY A 40 1.18 -18.71 -9.50
C GLY A 40 1.11 -19.93 -8.59
N VAL A 41 2.25 -20.56 -8.34
CA VAL A 41 2.34 -21.73 -7.45
C VAL A 41 2.41 -21.35 -5.97
N GLY A 42 2.39 -20.04 -5.68
CA GLY A 42 2.24 -19.49 -4.35
C GLY A 42 3.48 -19.57 -3.47
N ARG A 43 4.64 -19.25 -4.05
CA ARG A 43 5.92 -19.32 -3.34
C ARG A 43 6.39 -17.98 -2.81
N VAL A 44 5.99 -16.88 -3.42
CA VAL A 44 6.58 -15.56 -3.12
C VAL A 44 6.14 -15.03 -1.75
N ALA A 45 4.88 -15.18 -1.35
CA ALA A 45 4.45 -14.78 -0.01
C ALA A 45 5.21 -15.56 1.07
N HIS A 46 5.46 -16.85 0.82
CA HIS A 46 6.25 -17.68 1.71
C HIS A 46 7.71 -17.25 1.77
N ARG A 47 8.36 -17.03 0.61
CA ARG A 47 9.74 -16.55 0.54
C ARG A 47 9.94 -15.18 1.18
N ASN A 48 8.97 -14.29 1.04
CA ASN A 48 8.97 -13.00 1.72
C ASN A 48 9.07 -13.19 3.24
N TRP A 49 8.28 -14.13 3.79
CA TRP A 49 8.31 -14.46 5.22
C TRP A 49 9.62 -15.14 5.62
N GLU A 50 10.13 -16.09 4.83
CA GLU A 50 11.40 -16.80 5.09
C GLU A 50 12.59 -15.84 5.15
N ALA A 51 12.67 -14.88 4.22
CA ALA A 51 13.76 -13.90 4.20
C ALA A 51 13.86 -13.08 5.49
N TRP A 52 12.73 -12.81 6.15
CA TRP A 52 12.73 -12.14 7.46
C TRP A 52 13.25 -13.03 8.59
N GLN A 53 13.15 -14.36 8.48
CA GLN A 53 13.65 -15.28 9.50
C GLN A 53 15.19 -15.34 9.53
N ASP A 54 15.83 -14.97 8.43
CA ASP A 54 17.28 -14.89 8.32
C ASP A 54 17.85 -13.61 8.97
N VAL A 55 17.01 -12.63 9.29
CA VAL A 55 17.40 -11.40 9.97
C VAL A 55 17.19 -11.57 11.48
N ARG A 56 18.26 -11.35 12.26
CA ARG A 56 18.23 -11.47 13.72
C ARG A 56 18.66 -10.16 14.38
N VAL A 57 18.07 -9.86 15.52
CA VAL A 57 18.46 -8.71 16.35
C VAL A 57 19.61 -9.12 17.25
N SER A 58 20.69 -8.35 17.24
CA SER A 58 21.77 -8.46 18.23
C SER A 58 21.43 -7.58 19.42
N MET A 59 21.16 -8.21 20.57
CA MET A 59 20.88 -7.48 21.80
C MET A 59 22.18 -6.87 22.34
N ASP A 60 22.24 -5.54 22.41
CA ASP A 60 23.25 -4.84 23.19
C ASP A 60 22.68 -4.54 24.58
N THR A 61 23.37 -4.98 25.62
CA THR A 61 22.97 -4.79 27.02
C THR A 61 23.89 -3.84 27.78
N LEU A 62 24.91 -3.27 27.12
CA LEU A 62 25.91 -2.41 27.76
C LEU A 62 25.64 -0.94 27.39
N HIS A 63 24.55 -0.39 27.90
CA HIS A 63 24.14 0.99 27.66
C HIS A 63 23.49 1.60 28.90
N GLU A 64 23.41 2.93 28.96
CA GLU A 64 22.67 3.64 30.01
C GLU A 64 21.16 3.38 29.90
N SER A 65 20.42 3.55 31.00
CA SER A 65 18.96 3.43 30.98
C SER A 65 18.34 4.48 30.05
N TRP A 66 17.44 4.06 29.18
CA TRP A 66 16.71 4.94 28.26
C TRP A 66 15.29 4.43 28.06
N ALA A 67 14.41 5.29 27.55
CA ALA A 67 13.05 4.93 27.14
C ALA A 67 12.97 4.95 25.61
N ALA A 68 12.45 3.88 25.02
CA ALA A 68 12.26 3.78 23.58
C ALA A 68 11.33 4.87 23.05
N ASP A 69 11.82 5.68 22.10
CA ASP A 69 11.00 6.62 21.34
C ASP A 69 10.82 6.07 19.93
N THR A 70 9.58 5.77 19.57
CA THR A 70 9.22 5.26 18.25
C THR A 70 8.80 6.37 17.29
N ARG A 71 8.82 7.63 17.71
CA ARG A 71 8.43 8.73 16.83
C ARG A 71 9.45 8.90 15.72
N THR A 72 8.97 9.26 14.54
CA THR A 72 9.81 9.53 13.37
C THR A 72 9.15 10.57 12.48
N THR A 73 9.94 11.20 11.61
CA THR A 73 9.40 12.06 10.55
C THR A 73 9.49 11.32 9.20
N VAL A 74 8.37 11.23 8.49
CA VAL A 74 8.30 10.65 7.14
C VAL A 74 7.51 11.59 6.25
N LEU A 75 8.05 11.92 5.06
CA LEU A 75 7.42 12.81 4.08
C LEU A 75 6.97 14.16 4.70
N GLY A 76 7.79 14.71 5.59
CA GLY A 76 7.52 15.98 6.27
C GLY A 76 6.50 15.92 7.41
N ARG A 77 6.01 14.72 7.79
CA ARG A 77 5.05 14.54 8.89
C ARG A 77 5.64 13.72 10.03
N GLU A 78 5.37 14.15 11.26
CA GLU A 78 5.67 13.34 12.45
C GLU A 78 4.66 12.19 12.56
N LEU A 79 5.17 10.99 12.84
CA LEU A 79 4.40 9.79 13.11
C LEU A 79 4.73 9.28 14.52
N ALA A 80 3.74 8.75 15.22
CA ALA A 80 3.92 8.14 16.54
C ALA A 80 4.76 6.83 16.48
N LEU A 81 4.76 6.18 15.33
CA LEU A 81 5.42 4.89 15.06
C LEU A 81 5.81 4.83 13.57
N PRO A 82 6.98 4.27 13.20
CA PRO A 82 7.40 4.07 11.81
C PRO A 82 6.63 2.94 11.11
N VAL A 83 5.32 2.84 11.32
CA VAL A 83 4.44 1.81 10.75
C VAL A 83 3.18 2.47 10.23
N MET A 84 2.88 2.22 8.96
CA MET A 84 1.67 2.70 8.28
C MET A 84 0.83 1.51 7.81
N ILE A 85 -0.45 1.75 7.54
CA ILE A 85 -1.34 0.73 6.98
C ILE A 85 -1.26 0.80 5.45
N GLY A 86 -0.79 -0.28 4.81
CA GLY A 86 -0.66 -0.36 3.36
C GLY A 86 -2.00 -0.48 2.62
N PRO A 87 -2.05 -0.15 1.32
CA PRO A 87 -3.29 -0.11 0.56
C PRO A 87 -3.79 -1.51 0.22
N VAL A 88 -5.09 -1.73 0.38
CA VAL A 88 -5.80 -2.95 -0.04
C VAL A 88 -6.96 -2.55 -0.92
N GLY A 89 -7.11 -3.22 -2.07
CA GLY A 89 -8.17 -2.97 -3.03
C GLY A 89 -9.04 -4.20 -3.27
N ASP A 90 -10.20 -3.98 -3.90
CA ASP A 90 -11.19 -5.02 -4.25
C ASP A 90 -11.52 -5.93 -3.04
N VAL A 91 -11.85 -5.28 -1.91
CA VAL A 91 -11.91 -5.92 -0.58
C VAL A 91 -12.90 -7.08 -0.57
N ARG A 92 -14.10 -6.89 -1.12
CA ARG A 92 -15.12 -7.94 -1.16
C ARG A 92 -14.63 -9.20 -1.86
N ARG A 93 -13.98 -9.04 -3.01
CA ARG A 93 -13.50 -10.17 -3.82
C ARG A 93 -12.38 -10.95 -3.14
N HIS A 94 -11.48 -10.27 -2.42
CA HIS A 94 -10.31 -10.90 -1.82
C HIS A 94 -10.51 -11.34 -0.36
N TYR A 95 -11.40 -10.70 0.38
CA TYR A 95 -11.50 -10.84 1.83
C TYR A 95 -12.92 -11.14 2.33
N GLY A 96 -13.91 -11.25 1.44
CA GLY A 96 -15.29 -11.64 1.79
C GLY A 96 -16.23 -10.45 2.00
N GLU A 97 -17.48 -10.72 2.36
CA GLU A 97 -18.58 -9.75 2.26
C GLU A 97 -18.69 -8.77 3.43
N LYS A 98 -17.96 -9.02 4.53
CA LYS A 98 -18.06 -8.24 5.77
C LYS A 98 -17.74 -6.76 5.56
N TYR A 99 -16.77 -6.46 4.69
CA TYR A 99 -16.39 -5.11 4.33
C TYR A 99 -16.32 -4.97 2.82
N ASP A 100 -16.59 -3.76 2.35
CA ASP A 100 -16.19 -3.32 1.01
C ASP A 100 -14.99 -2.38 1.08
N THR A 101 -14.49 -1.97 -0.09
CA THR A 101 -13.31 -1.12 -0.18
C THR A 101 -13.52 0.22 0.53
N VAL A 102 -14.72 0.80 0.46
CA VAL A 102 -15.00 2.11 1.07
C VAL A 102 -15.05 1.99 2.60
N SER A 103 -15.81 1.03 3.13
CA SER A 103 -15.88 0.79 4.59
C SER A 103 -14.55 0.35 5.18
N TYR A 104 -13.75 -0.45 4.45
CA TYR A 104 -12.39 -0.78 4.84
C TYR A 104 -11.48 0.45 4.88
N ASN A 105 -11.47 1.25 3.81
CA ASN A 105 -10.68 2.49 3.73
C ASN A 105 -11.03 3.44 4.88
N ARG A 106 -12.32 3.61 5.19
CA ARG A 106 -12.77 4.39 6.34
C ARG A 106 -12.17 3.89 7.65
N CYS A 107 -12.32 2.60 7.92
CA CYS A 107 -11.81 1.98 9.13
C CYS A 107 -10.30 2.18 9.31
N VAL A 108 -9.50 1.95 8.25
CA VAL A 108 -8.04 2.07 8.37
C VAL A 108 -7.57 3.52 8.42
N LEU A 109 -8.22 4.44 7.71
CA LEU A 109 -7.88 5.87 7.75
C LEU A 109 -8.18 6.48 9.12
N GLU A 110 -9.38 6.25 9.67
CA GLU A 110 -9.76 6.76 10.99
C GLU A 110 -8.87 6.18 12.09
N ALA A 111 -8.58 4.88 12.04
CA ALA A 111 -7.69 4.23 13.00
C ALA A 111 -6.26 4.76 12.91
N ALA A 112 -5.68 4.86 11.70
CA ALA A 112 -4.33 5.36 11.53
C ALA A 112 -4.20 6.81 12.00
N ALA A 113 -5.14 7.68 11.60
CA ALA A 113 -5.13 9.09 12.02
C ALA A 113 -5.25 9.24 13.54
N GLY A 114 -6.12 8.45 14.19
CA GLY A 114 -6.29 8.45 15.63
C GLY A 114 -5.05 8.01 16.42
N GLU A 115 -4.26 7.10 15.84
CA GLU A 115 -3.00 6.58 16.42
C GLU A 115 -1.76 7.42 16.01
N GLY A 116 -1.96 8.54 15.30
CA GLY A 116 -0.85 9.40 14.87
C GLY A 116 0.04 8.75 13.80
N THR A 117 -0.52 7.94 12.91
CA THR A 117 0.14 7.40 11.73
C THR A 117 -0.71 7.59 10.46
N LEU A 118 -0.31 6.99 9.34
CA LEU A 118 -0.98 7.10 8.05
C LEU A 118 -1.52 5.76 7.57
N ALA A 119 -2.65 5.81 6.86
CA ALA A 119 -3.12 4.70 6.05
C ALA A 119 -3.12 5.09 4.57
N TRP A 120 -2.90 4.06 3.75
CA TRP A 120 -2.85 4.16 2.30
C TRP A 120 -4.13 3.59 1.73
N THR A 121 -4.67 4.22 0.70
CA THR A 121 -5.84 3.71 -0.02
C THR A 121 -5.46 3.33 -1.44
N GLY A 122 -6.07 2.28 -1.98
CA GLY A 122 -5.95 1.96 -3.39
C GLY A 122 -7.09 2.58 -4.19
N ASP A 123 -6.86 2.85 -5.47
CA ASP A 123 -7.94 3.07 -6.41
C ASP A 123 -8.54 1.74 -6.94
N GLY A 124 -9.52 1.86 -7.83
CA GLY A 124 -10.04 0.74 -8.60
C GLY A 124 -10.70 1.18 -9.90
N LEU A 125 -11.34 0.21 -10.57
CA LEU A 125 -12.16 0.43 -11.76
C LEU A 125 -13.41 1.26 -11.45
N ASP A 126 -13.98 1.06 -10.27
CA ASP A 126 -15.05 1.90 -9.77
C ASP A 126 -14.48 3.27 -9.37
N ALA A 127 -14.92 4.32 -10.08
CA ALA A 127 -14.48 5.69 -9.86
C ALA A 127 -14.84 6.22 -8.46
N SER A 128 -15.89 5.68 -7.84
CA SER A 128 -16.31 6.08 -6.49
C SER A 128 -15.25 5.76 -5.44
N ILE A 129 -14.47 4.69 -5.61
CA ILE A 129 -13.44 4.27 -4.63
C ILE A 129 -12.42 5.38 -4.40
N MET A 130 -11.94 6.00 -5.49
CA MET A 130 -10.96 7.09 -5.39
C MET A 130 -11.60 8.34 -4.80
N ALA A 131 -12.79 8.70 -5.27
CA ALA A 131 -13.50 9.89 -4.81
C ALA A 131 -13.81 9.84 -3.30
N GLU A 132 -14.35 8.71 -2.83
CA GLU A 132 -14.64 8.48 -1.41
C GLU A 132 -13.36 8.53 -0.58
N ALA A 133 -12.31 7.80 -1.00
CA ALA A 133 -11.03 7.84 -0.29
C ALA A 133 -10.46 9.26 -0.18
N CYS A 134 -10.54 10.07 -1.24
CA CYS A 134 -10.10 11.46 -1.23
C CYS A 134 -10.96 12.35 -0.33
N SER A 135 -12.28 12.14 -0.29
CA SER A 135 -13.19 12.84 0.63
C SER A 135 -12.80 12.57 2.08
N LEU A 136 -12.66 11.29 2.46
CA LEU A 136 -12.29 10.90 3.82
C LEU A 136 -10.90 11.44 4.22
N ILE A 137 -9.92 11.41 3.31
CA ILE A 137 -8.60 11.97 3.57
C ILE A 137 -8.70 13.49 3.82
N SER A 138 -9.55 14.19 3.08
CA SER A 138 -9.80 15.62 3.30
C SER A 138 -10.45 15.90 4.65
N GLU A 139 -11.46 15.10 5.03
CA GLU A 139 -12.12 15.17 6.34
C GLU A 139 -11.15 14.95 7.51
N LEU A 140 -10.13 14.10 7.30
CA LEU A 140 -9.08 13.79 8.26
C LEU A 140 -7.87 14.74 8.14
N GLY A 141 -8.01 15.92 7.55
CA GLY A 141 -6.94 16.92 7.48
C GLY A 141 -5.74 16.48 6.63
N GLY A 142 -5.98 15.66 5.62
CA GLY A 142 -4.94 15.11 4.74
C GLY A 142 -4.20 13.90 5.33
N ALA A 143 -4.68 13.29 6.42
CA ALA A 143 -4.03 12.15 7.07
C ALA A 143 -4.22 10.82 6.32
N GLY A 144 -3.75 10.74 5.08
CA GLY A 144 -3.73 9.51 4.29
C GLY A 144 -2.94 9.63 2.99
N VAL A 145 -2.71 8.50 2.35
CA VAL A 145 -1.91 8.39 1.10
C VAL A 145 -2.75 7.69 0.01
N PRO A 146 -3.43 8.44 -0.88
CA PRO A 146 -4.12 7.84 -2.01
C PRO A 146 -3.10 7.26 -3.00
N THR A 147 -3.30 6.00 -3.37
CA THR A 147 -2.41 5.24 -4.24
C THR A 147 -3.07 4.96 -5.58
N VAL A 148 -2.58 5.63 -6.63
CA VAL A 148 -3.06 5.43 -8.00
C VAL A 148 -2.33 4.28 -8.69
N LYS A 149 -3.03 3.56 -9.56
CA LYS A 149 -2.43 2.54 -10.44
C LYS A 149 -1.86 3.23 -11.69
N PRO A 150 -1.00 2.58 -12.48
CA PRO A 150 -0.38 3.21 -13.63
C PRO A 150 -1.31 3.16 -14.86
N TRP A 151 -2.49 3.75 -14.73
CA TRP A 151 -3.55 3.83 -15.74
C TRP A 151 -3.13 4.54 -17.01
N ASP A 152 -3.95 4.47 -18.06
CA ASP A 152 -3.81 5.35 -19.22
C ASP A 152 -3.85 6.85 -18.80
N GLU A 153 -3.34 7.71 -19.67
CA GLU A 153 -3.13 9.14 -19.38
C GLU A 153 -4.42 9.84 -18.93
N LYS A 154 -5.54 9.61 -19.63
CA LYS A 154 -6.81 10.27 -19.33
C LYS A 154 -7.35 9.84 -17.96
N THR A 155 -7.32 8.55 -17.66
CA THR A 155 -7.80 8.03 -16.38
C THR A 155 -6.89 8.47 -15.23
N LEU A 156 -5.57 8.44 -15.46
CA LEU A 156 -4.58 8.90 -14.48
C LEU A 156 -4.79 10.38 -14.16
N ASP A 157 -4.97 11.24 -15.15
CA ASP A 157 -5.17 12.68 -14.96
C ASP A 157 -6.38 12.98 -14.08
N ALA A 158 -7.51 12.30 -14.33
CA ALA A 158 -8.71 12.45 -13.52
C ALA A 158 -8.47 12.05 -12.05
N LYS A 159 -7.78 10.92 -11.83
CA LYS A 159 -7.47 10.42 -10.48
C LYS A 159 -6.46 11.30 -9.75
N LEU A 160 -5.44 11.81 -10.45
CA LEU A 160 -4.46 12.75 -9.89
C LEU A 160 -5.14 14.05 -9.47
N ASN A 161 -6.02 14.62 -10.30
CA ASN A 161 -6.76 15.83 -9.94
C ASN A 161 -7.59 15.65 -8.66
N GLN A 162 -8.28 14.50 -8.53
CA GLN A 162 -9.03 14.17 -7.32
C GLN A 162 -8.11 14.02 -6.10
N ALA A 163 -7.00 13.30 -6.24
CA ALA A 163 -6.04 13.07 -5.17
C ALA A 163 -5.42 14.39 -4.67
N LEU A 164 -4.95 15.23 -5.58
CA LEU A 164 -4.29 16.48 -5.24
C LEU A 164 -5.25 17.48 -4.59
N ALA A 165 -6.52 17.51 -5.03
CA ALA A 165 -7.54 18.34 -4.39
C ALA A 165 -7.78 17.98 -2.91
N ALA A 166 -7.53 16.73 -2.52
CA ALA A 166 -7.66 16.27 -1.14
C ALA A 166 -6.50 16.71 -0.22
N ARG A 167 -5.42 17.28 -0.78
CA ARG A 167 -4.19 17.67 -0.05
C ARG A 167 -3.70 16.59 0.92
N PRO A 168 -3.44 15.36 0.42
CA PRO A 168 -3.06 14.22 1.23
C PRO A 168 -1.66 14.40 1.84
N ALA A 169 -1.27 13.48 2.72
CA ALA A 169 0.06 13.44 3.30
C ALA A 169 1.15 13.21 2.23
N ALA A 170 0.80 12.41 1.22
CA ALA A 170 1.55 12.20 0.00
C ALA A 170 0.62 11.56 -1.03
N LEU A 171 0.98 11.59 -2.30
CA LEU A 171 0.34 10.80 -3.35
C LEU A 171 1.27 9.65 -3.72
N ALA A 172 0.73 8.43 -3.85
CA ALA A 172 1.52 7.29 -4.26
C ALA A 172 1.11 6.74 -5.62
N MET A 173 2.05 6.14 -6.35
CA MET A 173 1.76 5.27 -7.48
C MET A 173 2.24 3.85 -7.20
N ASP A 174 1.38 2.88 -7.44
CA ASP A 174 1.69 1.46 -7.35
C ASP A 174 2.16 0.93 -8.71
N ILE A 175 3.43 1.19 -9.05
CA ILE A 175 3.96 0.98 -10.40
C ILE A 175 3.97 -0.50 -10.81
N ASP A 176 4.16 -1.41 -9.84
CA ASP A 176 4.15 -2.86 -10.07
C ASP A 176 2.77 -3.39 -10.47
N ALA A 177 1.70 -2.62 -10.24
CA ALA A 177 0.35 -2.98 -10.62
C ALA A 177 0.16 -3.05 -12.15
N ALA A 178 1.09 -2.52 -12.95
CA ALA A 178 1.16 -2.74 -14.38
C ALA A 178 1.16 -4.24 -14.75
N GLY A 179 1.62 -5.12 -13.85
CA GLY A 179 1.61 -6.56 -14.06
C GLY A 179 0.29 -7.25 -13.70
N LEU A 180 -0.70 -6.56 -13.11
CA LEU A 180 -1.96 -7.16 -12.69
C LEU A 180 -2.86 -7.52 -13.90
N PRO A 181 -3.37 -8.78 -13.99
CA PRO A 181 -4.11 -9.23 -15.17
C PRO A 181 -5.36 -8.41 -15.51
N PHE A 182 -6.13 -8.00 -14.50
CA PHE A 182 -7.41 -7.30 -14.69
C PHE A 182 -7.24 -5.85 -15.17
N LEU A 183 -6.09 -5.23 -14.86
CA LEU A 183 -5.76 -3.87 -15.32
C LEU A 183 -5.25 -3.86 -16.77
N ARG A 184 -4.57 -4.94 -17.19
CA ARG A 184 -4.14 -5.14 -18.59
C ARG A 184 -5.29 -5.40 -19.55
N GLY A 185 -6.45 -5.84 -19.06
CA GLY A 185 -7.64 -6.09 -19.86
C GLY A 185 -8.52 -4.85 -20.12
N GLN A 186 -8.10 -3.67 -19.66
CA GLN A 186 -8.81 -2.40 -19.90
C GLN A 186 -8.43 -1.80 -21.26
N GLU A 187 -9.29 -0.93 -21.79
CA GLU A 187 -9.04 -0.18 -23.03
C GLU A 187 -9.16 1.33 -22.77
N PRO A 188 -8.05 2.10 -22.76
CA PRO A 188 -6.66 1.64 -22.88
C PRO A 188 -6.18 0.91 -21.61
N PRO A 189 -5.17 0.02 -21.72
CA PRO A 189 -4.71 -0.75 -20.58
C PRO A 189 -3.86 0.10 -19.63
N ALA A 190 -3.94 -0.20 -18.33
CA ALA A 190 -2.88 0.24 -17.42
C ALA A 190 -1.56 -0.47 -17.78
N GLY A 191 -0.43 0.19 -17.56
CA GLY A 191 0.85 -0.33 -18.02
C GLY A 191 2.04 0.35 -17.40
N ALA A 192 3.24 -0.12 -17.76
CA ALA A 192 4.48 0.46 -17.26
C ALA A 192 4.57 1.97 -17.57
N LYS A 193 5.28 2.71 -16.72
CA LYS A 193 5.60 4.12 -16.93
C LYS A 193 7.09 4.30 -17.18
N SER A 194 7.41 5.16 -18.14
CA SER A 194 8.78 5.63 -18.34
C SER A 194 9.19 6.61 -17.24
N ALA A 195 10.50 6.82 -17.06
CA ALA A 195 11.00 7.82 -16.12
C ALA A 195 10.45 9.23 -16.44
N ALA A 196 10.34 9.59 -17.73
CA ALA A 196 9.76 10.86 -18.15
C ALA A 196 8.26 10.98 -17.82
N GLN A 197 7.50 9.88 -17.86
CA GLN A 197 6.10 9.87 -17.41
C GLN A 197 6.01 10.05 -15.89
N VAL A 198 6.88 9.38 -15.12
CA VAL A 198 6.94 9.54 -13.66
C VAL A 198 7.31 10.96 -13.28
N ALA A 199 8.31 11.56 -13.93
CA ALA A 199 8.73 12.94 -13.68
C ALA A 199 7.59 13.95 -13.86
N ARG A 200 6.75 13.80 -14.90
CA ARG A 200 5.56 14.65 -15.08
C ARG A 200 4.53 14.52 -13.95
N ILE A 201 4.41 13.34 -13.35
CA ILE A 201 3.51 13.11 -12.21
C ILE A 201 4.08 13.78 -10.97
N VAL A 202 5.39 13.63 -10.75
CA VAL A 202 6.12 14.31 -9.67
C VAL A 202 5.94 15.82 -9.78
N GLU A 203 6.20 16.41 -10.95
CA GLU A 203 6.03 17.86 -11.20
C GLU A 203 4.63 18.33 -10.81
N ARG A 204 3.57 17.63 -11.23
CA ARG A 204 2.19 17.95 -10.85
C ARG A 204 1.91 17.83 -9.35
N CYS A 205 2.54 16.88 -8.67
CA CYS A 205 2.38 16.74 -7.22
C CYS A 205 3.09 17.91 -6.50
N HIS A 206 4.29 18.28 -6.95
CA HIS A 206 5.06 19.40 -6.41
C HIS A 206 4.40 20.75 -6.68
N GLU A 207 3.71 20.95 -7.81
CA GLU A 207 2.87 22.14 -8.06
C GLU A 207 1.78 22.35 -6.99
N GLY A 208 1.35 21.27 -6.33
CA GLY A 208 0.38 21.28 -5.24
C GLY A 208 0.99 21.13 -3.85
N ASP A 209 2.32 21.21 -3.71
CA ASP A 209 3.06 20.94 -2.46
C ASP A 209 2.77 19.54 -1.85
N VAL A 210 2.49 18.55 -2.70
CA VAL A 210 2.23 17.15 -2.29
C VAL A 210 3.43 16.28 -2.61
N PRO A 211 4.03 15.57 -1.64
CA PRO A 211 5.09 14.60 -1.91
C PRO A 211 4.58 13.43 -2.76
N PHE A 212 5.41 12.93 -3.67
CA PHE A 212 5.10 11.77 -4.51
C PHE A 212 5.94 10.54 -4.13
N VAL A 213 5.27 9.39 -4.00
CA VAL A 213 5.87 8.12 -3.60
C VAL A 213 5.71 7.05 -4.68
N LEU A 214 6.80 6.39 -5.07
CA LEU A 214 6.76 5.28 -6.03
C LEU A 214 6.83 3.93 -5.31
N LYS A 215 5.70 3.21 -5.25
CA LYS A 215 5.58 1.88 -4.64
C LYS A 215 5.72 0.78 -5.69
N GLY A 216 6.42 -0.29 -5.34
CA GLY A 216 6.64 -1.45 -6.22
C GLY A 216 8.04 -1.49 -6.84
N VAL A 217 8.98 -0.71 -6.27
CA VAL A 217 10.37 -0.67 -6.74
C VAL A 217 11.12 -1.87 -6.16
N MET A 218 11.67 -2.75 -7.02
CA MET A 218 12.31 -4.00 -6.58
C MET A 218 13.81 -4.09 -6.90
N THR A 219 14.40 -3.10 -7.57
CA THR A 219 15.82 -3.14 -7.97
C THR A 219 16.51 -1.81 -7.70
N PRO A 220 17.82 -1.81 -7.38
CA PRO A 220 18.60 -0.58 -7.23
C PRO A 220 18.56 0.31 -8.48
N ALA A 221 18.62 -0.29 -9.68
CA ALA A 221 18.55 0.46 -10.94
C ALA A 221 17.18 1.13 -11.18
N ALA A 222 16.08 0.55 -10.67
CA ALA A 222 14.79 1.22 -10.68
C ALA A 222 14.70 2.33 -9.63
N ALA A 223 15.30 2.13 -8.45
CA ALA A 223 15.37 3.14 -7.40
C ALA A 223 16.16 4.39 -7.85
N LEU A 224 17.30 4.20 -8.52
CA LEU A 224 18.09 5.31 -9.08
C LEU A 224 17.30 6.10 -10.12
N ARG A 225 16.63 5.42 -11.07
CA ARG A 225 15.77 6.09 -12.08
C ARG A 225 14.59 6.81 -11.45
N ALA A 226 14.02 6.30 -10.36
CA ALA A 226 12.96 6.99 -9.62
C ALA A 226 13.48 8.26 -8.96
N ALA A 227 14.65 8.22 -8.33
CA ALA A 227 15.30 9.40 -7.75
C ALA A 227 15.64 10.44 -8.82
N GLU A 228 16.19 10.03 -9.97
CA GLU A 228 16.44 10.90 -11.13
C GLU A 228 15.16 11.54 -11.68
N ALA A 229 14.01 10.86 -11.56
CA ALA A 229 12.70 11.39 -11.95
C ALA A 229 12.07 12.32 -10.90
N GLY A 230 12.76 12.59 -9.79
CA GLY A 230 12.31 13.52 -8.74
C GLY A 230 11.36 12.92 -7.71
N VAL A 231 11.22 11.59 -7.65
CA VAL A 231 10.38 10.91 -6.65
C VAL A 231 10.90 11.20 -5.23
N ASP A 232 10.02 11.60 -4.31
CA ASP A 232 10.38 11.96 -2.92
C ASP A 232 10.67 10.74 -2.04
N ALA A 233 9.99 9.62 -2.30
CA ALA A 233 10.24 8.35 -1.61
C ALA A 233 9.91 7.13 -2.47
N ILE A 234 10.52 6.00 -2.14
CA ILE A 234 10.20 4.70 -2.76
C ILE A 234 9.68 3.73 -1.71
N VAL A 235 8.75 2.85 -2.11
CA VAL A 235 8.37 1.68 -1.32
C VAL A 235 8.87 0.42 -2.03
N VAL A 236 9.81 -0.26 -1.38
CA VAL A 236 10.29 -1.56 -1.82
C VAL A 236 9.19 -2.59 -1.58
N SER A 237 8.61 -3.10 -2.66
CA SER A 237 7.46 -3.99 -2.59
C SER A 237 7.39 -4.88 -3.82
N ASN A 238 6.95 -6.13 -3.62
CA ASN A 238 6.58 -7.07 -4.68
C ASN A 238 5.07 -7.34 -4.69
N HIS A 239 4.29 -6.40 -4.16
CA HIS A 239 2.85 -6.51 -4.02
C HIS A 239 2.40 -7.74 -3.22
N GLY A 240 3.21 -8.22 -2.28
CA GLY A 240 2.93 -9.45 -1.53
C GLY A 240 2.94 -10.71 -2.39
N GLY A 241 3.71 -10.73 -3.48
CA GLY A 241 3.79 -11.87 -4.41
C GLY A 241 2.63 -11.98 -5.40
N ARG A 242 1.80 -10.92 -5.51
CA ARG A 242 0.55 -10.97 -6.29
C ARG A 242 0.70 -10.59 -7.76
N VAL A 243 1.87 -10.06 -8.13
CA VAL A 243 2.16 -9.59 -9.50
C VAL A 243 3.02 -10.59 -10.27
N LEU A 244 4.09 -11.09 -9.63
CA LEU A 244 5.08 -12.00 -10.18
C LEU A 244 5.37 -13.10 -9.13
N ASP A 245 5.33 -14.35 -9.57
CA ASP A 245 5.73 -15.54 -8.79
C ASP A 245 7.11 -16.04 -9.24
#